data_AF-A0AAC9RMH9-F1
#
_entry.id   AF-A0AAC9RMH9-F1
#
_cell.length_a   1.000
_cell.length_b   1.000
_cell.length_c   1.000
_cell.angle_alpha   90.00
_cell.angle_beta   90.00
_cell.angle_gamma   90.00
#
_symmetry.space_group_name_H-M   'P 1'
#
loop_
_entity.id
_entity.type
_entity.pdbx_description
1 polymer ?
#
loop_
_entity_poly.entity_id
_entity_poly.type
_entity_poly.pdbx_seq_one_letter_code
_entity_poly.pdbx_strand_id
1 'polypeptide(L)'
;MVSVVTCTIRDYFIDNVFENYNRQRYNKKELIVVLNKDDMNIDLWYERAENYNNVSIYQIEEGATLGDCLNFATEKSKYDYIAKFDDDDFYGPNYLKDAMKRFDREKDIAIVGKNAYFVYLEDEKKLVYMDFIEDDYADKVAGATLVFKKEVWEQVKFQKENRGEDYFFIKGCLELGYKVYSGSRYNFAVIRRNEKHHTWQESNDYFIREGTPITYAKDFKTVVLK
;
A
#
# COMPACT_ATOMS: atom_id res chain seq x y z
N MET A 1 -7.91 12.73 8.83
CA MET A 1 -8.19 11.31 9.15
C MET A 1 -7.85 10.50 7.92
N VAL A 2 -7.69 9.18 7.99
CA VAL A 2 -7.23 8.38 6.84
C VAL A 2 -8.05 7.11 6.66
N SER A 3 -8.48 6.83 5.45
CA SER A 3 -9.16 5.59 5.07
C SER A 3 -8.13 4.66 4.47
N VAL A 4 -7.86 3.55 5.14
CA VAL A 4 -7.01 2.50 4.60
C VAL A 4 -7.85 1.65 3.67
N VAL A 5 -7.43 1.49 2.42
CA VAL A 5 -8.09 0.66 1.42
C VAL A 5 -7.20 -0.52 1.08
N THR A 6 -7.77 -1.72 1.12
CA THR A 6 -7.09 -2.97 0.75
C THR A 6 -7.99 -3.77 -0.16
N CYS A 7 -7.45 -4.21 -1.29
CA CYS A 7 -8.13 -5.10 -2.23
C CYS A 7 -7.41 -6.44 -2.23
N THR A 8 -8.17 -7.53 -2.24
CA THR A 8 -7.58 -8.87 -2.17
C THR A 8 -8.41 -9.89 -2.95
N ILE A 9 -7.72 -10.92 -3.44
CA ILE A 9 -8.30 -12.12 -4.07
C ILE A 9 -7.93 -13.38 -3.27
N ARG A 10 -7.50 -13.22 -2.01
CA ARG A 10 -6.72 -14.21 -1.24
C ARG A 10 -7.11 -14.22 0.24
N ASP A 11 -7.92 -15.20 0.66
CA ASP A 11 -8.35 -15.31 2.07
C ASP A 11 -7.18 -15.50 3.05
N TYR A 12 -6.10 -16.16 2.61
CA TYR A 12 -4.95 -16.45 3.48
C TYR A 12 -4.14 -15.21 3.89
N PHE A 13 -4.42 -14.02 3.33
CA PHE A 13 -3.81 -12.76 3.77
C PHE A 13 -4.63 -11.99 4.81
N ILE A 14 -5.78 -12.52 5.23
CA ILE A 14 -6.66 -11.88 6.21
C ILE A 14 -5.91 -11.35 7.45
N ASP A 15 -5.07 -12.18 8.07
CA ASP A 15 -4.32 -11.77 9.26
C ASP A 15 -3.33 -10.65 8.96
N ASN A 16 -2.64 -10.68 7.82
CA ASN A 16 -1.69 -9.63 7.45
C ASN A 16 -2.40 -8.28 7.28
N VAL A 17 -3.56 -8.26 6.61
CA VAL A 17 -4.37 -7.04 6.40
C VAL A 17 -4.76 -6.41 7.75
N PHE A 18 -5.40 -7.21 8.62
CA PHE A 18 -5.89 -6.72 9.89
C PHE A 18 -4.75 -6.34 10.86
N GLU A 19 -3.66 -7.10 10.86
CA GLU A 19 -2.50 -6.77 11.68
C GLU A 19 -1.81 -5.48 11.23
N ASN A 20 -1.64 -5.28 9.91
CA ASN A 20 -1.07 -4.06 9.34
C ASN A 20 -1.93 -2.83 9.68
N TYR A 21 -3.25 -2.96 9.59
CA TYR A 21 -4.17 -1.91 10.01
C TYR A 21 -4.03 -1.63 11.51
N ASN A 22 -4.12 -2.65 12.36
CA ASN A 22 -4.14 -2.50 13.81
C ASN A 22 -2.88 -1.83 14.37
N ARG A 23 -1.69 -2.24 13.88
CA ARG A 23 -0.40 -1.74 14.40
C ARG A 23 -0.12 -0.27 14.12
N GLN A 24 -0.87 0.39 13.24
CA GLN A 24 -0.66 1.81 12.93
C GLN A 24 -0.91 2.70 14.15
N ARG A 25 0.10 3.45 14.58
CA ARG A 25 0.09 4.49 15.62
C ARG A 25 -0.53 5.80 15.12
N TYR A 26 -1.66 5.69 14.44
CA TYR A 26 -2.48 6.78 13.96
C TYR A 26 -3.95 6.41 14.17
N ASN A 27 -4.58 6.96 15.21
CA ASN A 27 -5.88 6.46 15.69
C ASN A 27 -7.08 6.91 14.82
N LYS A 28 -6.95 8.03 14.09
CA LYS A 28 -8.05 8.58 13.28
C LYS A 28 -8.10 7.92 11.91
N LYS A 29 -8.39 6.62 11.90
CA LYS A 29 -8.38 5.75 10.71
C LYS A 29 -9.61 4.84 10.62
N GLU A 30 -9.94 4.42 9.41
CA GLU A 30 -10.85 3.30 9.11
C GLU A 30 -10.18 2.33 8.12
N LEU A 31 -10.69 1.11 8.03
CA LEU A 31 -10.26 0.10 7.07
C LEU A 31 -11.43 -0.28 6.16
N ILE A 32 -11.19 -0.26 4.85
CA ILE A 32 -12.10 -0.77 3.84
C ILE A 32 -11.40 -1.91 3.12
N VAL A 33 -11.97 -3.11 3.23
CA VAL A 33 -11.49 -4.28 2.50
C VAL A 33 -12.45 -4.60 1.37
N VAL A 34 -11.91 -4.81 0.18
CA VAL A 34 -12.64 -5.27 -1.01
C VAL A 34 -12.13 -6.65 -1.40
N LEU A 35 -13.02 -7.64 -1.32
CA LEU A 35 -12.79 -9.00 -1.79
C LEU A 35 -13.21 -9.06 -3.27
N ASN A 36 -12.31 -9.47 -4.15
CA ASN A 36 -12.53 -9.50 -5.60
C ASN A 36 -12.36 -10.92 -6.16
N LYS A 37 -13.12 -11.84 -5.60
CA LYS A 37 -13.22 -13.22 -6.06
C LYS A 37 -14.49 -13.84 -5.50
N ASP A 38 -15.24 -14.56 -6.32
CA ASP A 38 -16.58 -15.00 -5.96
C ASP A 38 -16.55 -16.13 -4.91
N ASP A 39 -15.48 -16.93 -4.90
CA ASP A 39 -15.29 -18.06 -3.98
C ASP A 39 -14.68 -17.69 -2.61
N MET A 40 -14.36 -16.42 -2.39
CA MET A 40 -13.87 -15.95 -1.09
C MET A 40 -14.96 -15.97 -0.02
N ASN A 41 -14.58 -16.34 1.20
CA ASN A 41 -15.51 -16.45 2.31
C ASN A 41 -15.70 -15.10 3.01
N ILE A 42 -16.69 -14.31 2.60
CA ILE A 42 -16.97 -13.00 3.23
C ILE A 42 -17.30 -13.09 4.73
N ASP A 43 -17.94 -14.17 5.19
CA ASP A 43 -18.29 -14.35 6.60
C ASP A 43 -17.04 -14.47 7.48
N LEU A 44 -15.97 -15.12 6.99
CA LEU A 44 -14.66 -15.16 7.64
C LEU A 44 -14.08 -13.75 7.84
N TRP A 45 -14.25 -12.86 6.85
CA TRP A 45 -13.78 -11.48 6.95
C TRP A 45 -14.63 -10.64 7.90
N TYR A 46 -15.94 -10.86 7.94
CA TYR A 46 -16.81 -10.21 8.93
C TYR A 46 -16.47 -10.66 10.35
N GLU A 47 -16.34 -11.96 10.62
CA GLU A 47 -15.94 -12.49 11.93
C GLU A 47 -14.61 -11.89 12.39
N ARG A 48 -13.62 -11.82 11.49
CA ARG A 48 -12.33 -11.21 11.82
C ARG A 48 -12.49 -9.73 12.15
N ALA A 49 -13.31 -9.00 11.40
CA ALA A 49 -13.55 -7.57 11.56
C ALA A 49 -14.16 -7.20 12.91
N GLU A 50 -14.92 -8.09 13.56
CA GLU A 50 -15.50 -7.85 14.90
C GLU A 50 -14.45 -7.51 15.97
N ASN A 51 -13.20 -7.94 15.77
CA ASN A 51 -12.08 -7.66 16.67
C ASN A 51 -11.46 -6.26 16.47
N TYR A 52 -11.97 -5.47 15.51
CA TYR A 52 -11.37 -4.20 15.12
C TYR A 52 -12.43 -3.10 14.99
N ASN A 53 -12.03 -1.88 15.33
CA ASN A 53 -12.90 -0.72 15.18
C ASN A 53 -12.81 -0.16 13.75
N ASN A 54 -13.92 0.42 13.27
CA ASN A 54 -14.00 1.15 12.00
C ASN A 54 -13.55 0.32 10.77
N VAL A 55 -14.02 -0.92 10.67
CA VAL A 55 -13.77 -1.78 9.51
C VAL A 55 -15.05 -1.93 8.68
N SER A 56 -14.91 -1.94 7.37
CA SER A 56 -15.98 -2.27 6.43
C SER A 56 -15.46 -3.26 5.40
N ILE A 57 -16.21 -4.34 5.19
CA ILE A 57 -15.88 -5.40 4.23
C ILE A 57 -16.93 -5.38 3.12
N TYR A 58 -16.44 -5.44 1.89
CA TYR A 58 -17.26 -5.55 0.69
C TYR A 58 -16.73 -6.69 -0.18
N GLN A 59 -17.61 -7.43 -0.83
CA GLN A 59 -17.26 -8.34 -1.91
C GLN A 59 -17.89 -7.81 -3.18
N ILE A 60 -17.12 -7.79 -4.26
CA ILE A 60 -17.57 -7.37 -5.59
C ILE A 60 -17.41 -8.51 -6.59
N GLU A 61 -18.10 -8.40 -7.72
CA GLU A 61 -18.11 -9.40 -8.78
C GLU A 61 -16.69 -9.74 -9.29
N GLU A 62 -16.39 -11.03 -9.35
CA GLU A 62 -15.15 -11.53 -9.94
C GLU A 62 -15.02 -11.07 -11.41
N GLY A 63 -13.91 -10.42 -11.72
CA GLY A 63 -13.64 -9.81 -13.03
C GLY A 63 -13.51 -8.29 -13.00
N ALA A 64 -13.90 -7.66 -11.90
CA ALA A 64 -13.49 -6.29 -11.61
C ALA A 64 -11.96 -6.20 -11.61
N THR A 65 -11.40 -5.13 -12.18
CA THR A 65 -9.94 -4.93 -12.14
C THR A 65 -9.49 -4.42 -10.78
N LEU A 66 -8.18 -4.52 -10.48
CA LEU A 66 -7.61 -3.90 -9.27
C LEU A 66 -7.94 -2.41 -9.20
N GLY A 67 -7.84 -1.69 -10.32
CA GLY A 67 -8.27 -0.30 -10.41
C GLY A 67 -9.76 -0.08 -10.10
N ASP A 68 -10.65 -0.95 -10.56
CA ASP A 68 -12.08 -0.91 -10.19
C ASP A 68 -12.26 -1.10 -8.68
N CYS A 69 -11.55 -2.06 -8.07
CA CYS A 69 -11.59 -2.32 -6.63
C CYS A 69 -11.13 -1.10 -5.81
N LEU A 70 -10.01 -0.49 -6.21
CA LEU A 70 -9.45 0.69 -5.55
C LEU A 70 -10.36 1.91 -5.70
N ASN A 71 -10.96 2.10 -6.88
CA ASN A 71 -11.94 3.14 -7.11
C ASN A 71 -13.18 2.94 -6.23
N PHE A 72 -13.73 1.72 -6.16
CA PHE A 72 -14.86 1.38 -5.31
C PHE A 72 -14.54 1.62 -3.82
N ALA A 73 -13.40 1.14 -3.34
CA ALA A 73 -12.98 1.34 -1.96
C ALA A 73 -12.81 2.84 -1.62
N THR A 74 -12.23 3.60 -2.55
CA THR A 74 -12.05 5.05 -2.39
C THR A 74 -13.37 5.79 -2.39
N GLU A 75 -14.35 5.37 -3.20
CA GLU A 75 -15.69 5.93 -3.17
C GLU A 75 -16.38 5.71 -1.81
N LYS A 76 -16.28 4.50 -1.24
CA LYS A 76 -16.85 4.13 0.07
C LYS A 76 -16.16 4.77 1.27
N SER A 77 -14.98 5.33 1.08
CA SER A 77 -14.19 5.98 2.13
C SER A 77 -14.88 7.21 2.71
N LYS A 78 -14.74 7.45 4.02
CA LYS A 78 -15.34 8.59 4.71
C LYS A 78 -14.36 9.75 4.90
N TYR A 79 -13.07 9.50 4.82
CA TYR A 79 -12.05 10.50 5.14
C TYR A 79 -11.32 11.08 3.92
N ASP A 80 -10.80 12.29 4.10
CA ASP A 80 -10.14 13.09 3.06
C ASP A 80 -8.79 12.55 2.58
N TYR A 81 -8.23 11.54 3.26
CA TYR A 81 -6.98 10.89 2.88
C TYR A 81 -7.21 9.41 2.71
N ILE A 82 -6.60 8.84 1.67
CA ILE A 82 -6.66 7.43 1.33
C ILE A 82 -5.26 6.86 1.45
N ALA A 83 -5.12 5.69 2.07
CA ALA A 83 -3.88 4.93 2.10
C ALA A 83 -4.13 3.55 1.48
N LYS A 84 -3.47 3.25 0.37
CA LYS A 84 -3.50 1.93 -0.26
C LYS A 84 -2.56 1.00 0.51
N PHE A 85 -3.12 -0.07 1.07
CA PHE A 85 -2.37 -1.15 1.70
C PHE A 85 -2.58 -2.42 0.88
N ASP A 86 -1.49 -2.97 0.34
CA ASP A 86 -1.50 -4.27 -0.31
C ASP A 86 -1.65 -5.37 0.77
N ASP A 87 -2.34 -6.45 0.43
CA ASP A 87 -2.72 -7.51 1.37
C ASP A 87 -1.54 -8.39 1.80
N ASP A 88 -0.45 -8.39 1.04
CA ASP A 88 0.73 -9.22 1.27
C ASP A 88 1.98 -8.45 1.78
N ASP A 89 1.98 -7.13 1.74
CA ASP A 89 3.13 -6.34 2.17
C ASP A 89 3.18 -6.06 3.68
N PHE A 90 4.31 -5.53 4.17
CA PHE A 90 4.48 -5.14 5.57
C PHE A 90 4.41 -3.63 5.74
N TYR A 91 3.47 -3.16 6.58
CA TYR A 91 3.33 -1.77 6.97
C TYR A 91 3.64 -1.59 8.45
N GLY A 92 4.71 -0.88 8.76
CA GLY A 92 5.18 -0.61 10.12
C GLY A 92 4.25 0.34 10.89
N PRO A 93 4.37 0.39 12.24
CA PRO A 93 3.47 1.13 13.11
C PRO A 93 3.47 2.64 12.87
N ASN A 94 4.54 3.24 12.32
CA ASN A 94 4.57 4.67 12.03
C ASN A 94 4.24 5.01 10.57
N TYR A 95 3.91 4.03 9.72
CA TYR A 95 3.69 4.27 8.28
C TYR A 95 2.67 5.39 8.01
N LEU A 96 1.44 5.26 8.54
CA LEU A 96 0.43 6.30 8.39
C LEU A 96 0.82 7.59 9.11
N LYS A 97 1.43 7.49 10.30
CA LYS A 97 1.83 8.65 11.09
C LYS A 97 2.83 9.53 10.33
N ASP A 98 3.78 8.93 9.63
CA ASP A 98 4.82 9.65 8.91
C ASP A 98 4.28 10.26 7.61
N ALA A 99 3.44 9.53 6.87
CA ALA A 99 2.74 10.09 5.71
C ALA A 99 1.86 11.30 6.09
N MET A 100 1.06 11.17 7.16
CA MET A 100 0.17 12.24 7.60
C MET A 100 0.93 13.48 8.11
N LYS A 101 2.07 13.30 8.82
CA LYS A 101 2.93 14.44 9.20
C LYS A 101 3.43 15.22 7.98
N ARG A 102 3.69 14.56 6.86
CA ARG A 102 4.14 15.24 5.63
C ARG A 102 3.05 16.16 5.09
N PHE A 103 1.81 15.68 4.98
CA PHE A 103 0.65 16.50 4.61
C PHE A 103 0.37 17.64 5.60
N ASP A 104 0.71 17.47 6.87
CA ASP A 104 0.59 18.54 7.86
C ASP A 104 1.62 19.65 7.69
N ARG A 105 2.85 19.27 7.32
CA ARG A 105 3.95 20.22 7.08
C ARG A 105 3.81 20.98 5.77
N GLU A 106 3.32 20.32 4.72
CA GLU A 106 3.27 20.89 3.38
C GLU A 106 1.94 20.53 2.70
N LYS A 107 1.07 21.54 2.61
CA LYS A 107 -0.34 21.37 2.27
C LYS A 107 -0.59 21.22 0.77
N ASP A 108 0.38 21.56 -0.07
CA ASP A 108 0.33 21.46 -1.54
C ASP A 108 0.81 20.10 -2.07
N ILE A 109 1.34 19.22 -1.21
CA ILE A 109 1.55 17.81 -1.56
C ILE A 109 0.19 17.13 -1.74
N ALA A 110 0.03 16.44 -2.85
CA ALA A 110 -1.16 15.66 -3.20
C ALA A 110 -1.01 14.18 -2.85
N ILE A 111 0.19 13.64 -3.03
CA ILE A 111 0.52 12.23 -2.83
C ILE A 111 1.82 12.12 -2.03
N VAL A 112 1.81 11.27 -1.01
CA VAL A 112 2.98 10.81 -0.28
C VAL A 112 3.14 9.32 -0.51
N GLY A 113 4.32 8.88 -0.92
CA GLY A 113 4.66 7.47 -1.02
C GLY A 113 6.13 7.25 -0.69
N LYS A 114 6.69 6.14 -1.17
CA LYS A 114 8.10 5.79 -0.98
C LYS A 114 8.69 5.36 -2.31
N ASN A 115 9.74 6.04 -2.74
CA ASN A 115 10.57 5.62 -3.87
C ASN A 115 11.79 4.86 -3.35
N ALA A 116 12.35 5.26 -2.20
CA ALA A 116 13.27 4.45 -1.41
C ALA A 116 12.49 3.49 -0.49
N TYR A 117 12.75 2.19 -0.55
CA TYR A 117 12.02 1.19 0.25
C TYR A 117 12.81 -0.10 0.45
N PHE A 118 12.32 -0.96 1.33
CA PHE A 118 12.88 -2.29 1.54
C PHE A 118 12.10 -3.36 0.77
N VAL A 119 12.81 -4.38 0.30
CA VAL A 119 12.25 -5.59 -0.30
C VAL A 119 12.78 -6.78 0.49
N TYR A 120 11.89 -7.57 1.07
CA TYR A 120 12.23 -8.80 1.76
C TYR A 120 11.95 -9.99 0.85
N LEU A 121 13.01 -10.68 0.44
CA LEU A 121 12.95 -11.93 -0.32
C LEU A 121 12.84 -13.08 0.69
N GLU A 122 11.63 -13.64 0.82
CA GLU A 122 11.29 -14.54 1.92
C GLU A 122 12.01 -15.89 1.83
N ASP A 123 12.14 -16.43 0.62
CA ASP A 123 12.83 -17.70 0.36
C ASP A 123 14.33 -17.61 0.68
N GLU A 124 14.96 -16.49 0.31
CA GLU A 124 16.37 -16.19 0.55
C GLU A 124 16.63 -15.61 1.95
N LYS A 125 15.56 -15.27 2.69
CA LYS A 125 15.61 -14.54 3.97
C LYS A 125 16.47 -13.28 3.87
N LYS A 126 16.38 -12.59 2.74
CA LYS A 126 17.28 -11.50 2.35
C LYS A 126 16.51 -10.19 2.30
N LEU A 127 16.99 -9.21 3.06
CA LEU A 127 16.49 -7.83 2.97
C LEU A 127 17.36 -7.04 2.01
N VAL A 128 16.72 -6.44 1.02
CA VAL A 128 17.32 -5.57 0.02
C VAL A 128 16.77 -4.16 0.22
N TYR A 129 17.64 -3.16 0.14
CA TYR A 129 17.27 -1.75 0.15
C TYR A 129 17.32 -1.20 -1.27
N MET A 130 16.19 -0.64 -1.72
CA MET A 130 16.08 0.04 -3.01
C MET A 130 16.43 1.52 -2.82
N ASP A 131 17.61 1.93 -3.27
CA ASP A 131 18.19 3.26 -3.04
C ASP A 131 17.77 4.25 -4.13
N PHE A 132 16.53 4.72 -4.04
CA PHE A 132 15.99 5.77 -4.90
C PHE A 132 15.77 7.07 -4.11
N ILE A 133 14.96 8.00 -4.65
CA ILE A 133 14.68 9.29 -4.02
C ILE A 133 14.04 9.09 -2.64
N GLU A 134 14.58 9.74 -1.61
CA GLU A 134 14.06 9.75 -0.25
C GLU A 134 14.00 11.17 0.30
N ASP A 135 12.95 11.47 1.06
CA ASP A 135 12.71 12.75 1.71
C ASP A 135 12.72 13.97 0.76
N ASP A 136 12.31 13.76 -0.49
CA ASP A 136 12.22 14.79 -1.51
C ASP A 136 11.00 14.58 -2.43
N TYR A 137 10.70 15.60 -3.23
CA TYR A 137 9.76 15.50 -4.33
C TYR A 137 10.21 14.43 -5.34
N ALA A 138 9.24 13.70 -5.88
CA ALA A 138 9.49 12.64 -6.84
C ALA A 138 8.47 12.69 -7.98
N ASP A 139 8.84 12.10 -9.11
CA ASP A 139 7.96 11.85 -10.26
C ASP A 139 7.33 10.44 -10.21
N LYS A 140 7.76 9.61 -9.26
CA LYS A 140 7.23 8.28 -9.02
C LYS A 140 7.45 7.84 -7.57
N VAL A 141 6.60 6.95 -7.11
CA VAL A 141 6.71 6.21 -5.85
C VAL A 141 6.19 4.79 -6.08
N ALA A 142 6.56 3.84 -5.22
CA ALA A 142 6.04 2.48 -5.29
C ALA A 142 4.51 2.48 -5.07
N GLY A 143 3.77 1.80 -5.94
CA GLY A 143 2.30 1.80 -5.94
C GLY A 143 1.67 1.31 -4.62
N ALA A 144 2.26 0.26 -4.02
CA ALA A 144 1.91 -0.25 -2.69
C ALA A 144 2.04 0.79 -1.55
N THR A 145 2.64 1.97 -1.82
CA THR A 145 2.94 2.97 -0.80
C THR A 145 2.09 4.23 -0.89
N LEU A 146 1.07 4.23 -1.74
CA LEU A 146 0.28 5.44 -2.00
C LEU A 146 -0.53 5.86 -0.77
N VAL A 147 -0.25 7.08 -0.29
CA VAL A 147 -1.15 7.85 0.57
C VAL A 147 -1.47 9.17 -0.13
N PHE A 148 -2.74 9.43 -0.43
CA PHE A 148 -3.14 10.57 -1.24
C PHE A 148 -4.39 11.25 -0.70
N LYS A 149 -4.60 12.50 -1.11
CA LYS A 149 -5.85 13.21 -0.79
C LYS A 149 -6.99 12.73 -1.66
N LYS A 150 -8.15 12.44 -1.08
CA LYS A 150 -9.35 11.97 -1.78
C LYS A 150 -9.79 12.93 -2.90
N GLU A 151 -9.65 14.24 -2.70
CA GLU A 151 -9.94 15.27 -3.72
C GLU A 151 -9.10 15.10 -5.01
N VAL A 152 -7.89 14.54 -4.91
CA VAL A 152 -7.02 14.27 -6.07
C VAL A 152 -7.59 13.11 -6.88
N TRP A 153 -8.11 12.09 -6.19
CA TRP A 153 -8.80 10.97 -6.84
C TRP A 153 -10.14 11.38 -7.48
N GLU A 154 -10.76 12.48 -7.05
CA GLU A 154 -11.93 13.02 -7.73
C GLU A 154 -11.59 13.58 -9.12
N GLN A 155 -10.35 14.05 -9.31
CA GLN A 155 -9.85 14.54 -10.60
C GLN A 155 -9.21 13.43 -11.44
N VAL A 156 -8.55 12.45 -10.81
CA VAL A 156 -7.84 11.36 -11.49
C VAL A 156 -8.25 10.03 -10.88
N LYS A 157 -8.99 9.20 -11.62
CA LYS A 157 -9.34 7.84 -11.17
C LYS A 157 -8.20 6.86 -11.46
N PHE A 158 -8.15 5.77 -10.69
CA PHE A 158 -7.32 4.62 -11.09
C PHE A 158 -7.84 4.08 -12.43
N GLN A 159 -6.95 3.77 -13.35
CA GLN A 159 -7.34 3.09 -14.59
C GLN A 159 -7.90 1.71 -14.26
N LYS A 160 -8.88 1.26 -15.04
CA LYS A 160 -9.51 -0.06 -14.89
C LYS A 160 -8.60 -1.16 -15.42
N GLU A 161 -7.47 -1.34 -14.78
CA GLU A 161 -6.41 -2.26 -15.14
C GLU A 161 -5.98 -3.05 -13.90
N ASN A 162 -5.49 -4.28 -14.11
CA ASN A 162 -4.92 -5.10 -13.05
C ASN A 162 -3.42 -4.84 -12.82
N ARG A 163 -2.80 -4.04 -13.70
CA ARG A 163 -1.38 -3.70 -13.65
C ARG A 163 -1.16 -2.27 -14.10
N GLY A 164 -0.37 -1.54 -13.32
CA GLY A 164 0.03 -0.17 -13.65
C GLY A 164 -1.04 0.88 -13.33
N GLU A 165 -2.15 0.49 -12.69
CA GLU A 165 -3.19 1.38 -12.19
C GLU A 165 -2.62 2.49 -11.30
N ASP A 166 -1.69 2.15 -10.40
CA ASP A 166 -0.98 3.09 -9.55
C ASP A 166 -0.06 4.02 -10.36
N TYR A 167 0.65 3.48 -11.36
CA TYR A 167 1.53 4.27 -12.24
C TYR A 167 0.72 5.31 -13.03
N PHE A 168 -0.39 4.90 -13.64
CA PHE A 168 -1.23 5.81 -14.41
C PHE A 168 -1.94 6.83 -13.53
N PHE A 169 -2.32 6.46 -12.30
CA PHE A 169 -2.85 7.42 -11.33
C PHE A 169 -1.82 8.51 -10.99
N ILE A 170 -0.58 8.11 -10.63
CA ILE A 170 0.51 9.06 -10.34
C ILE A 170 0.78 9.95 -11.56
N LYS A 171 0.89 9.36 -12.76
CA LYS A 171 1.16 10.08 -14.00
C LYS A 171 0.08 11.13 -14.28
N GLY A 172 -1.20 10.75 -14.22
CA GLY A 172 -2.31 11.67 -14.43
C GLY A 172 -2.32 12.81 -13.40
N CYS A 173 -1.95 12.53 -12.15
CA CYS A 173 -1.82 13.56 -11.12
C CYS A 173 -0.71 14.57 -11.47
N LEU A 174 0.47 14.09 -11.88
CA LEU A 174 1.58 14.95 -12.28
C LEU A 174 1.24 15.81 -13.50
N GLU A 175 0.53 15.26 -14.48
CA GLU A 175 0.07 16.00 -15.67
C GLU A 175 -0.89 17.16 -15.32
N LEU A 176 -1.65 17.03 -14.23
CA LEU A 176 -2.48 18.10 -13.68
C LEU A 176 -1.72 19.06 -12.74
N GLY A 177 -0.41 18.86 -12.55
CA GLY A 177 0.45 19.71 -11.72
C GLY A 177 0.41 19.37 -10.22
N TYR A 178 -0.17 18.24 -9.84
CA TYR A 178 -0.13 17.78 -8.45
C TYR A 178 1.27 17.32 -8.05
N LYS A 179 1.65 17.60 -6.80
CA LYS A 179 2.98 17.26 -6.27
C LYS A 179 2.98 15.90 -5.57
N VAL A 180 3.99 15.10 -5.87
CA VAL A 180 4.25 13.79 -5.25
C VAL A 180 5.53 13.88 -4.41
N TYR A 181 5.49 13.33 -3.21
CA TYR A 181 6.62 13.32 -2.28
C TYR A 181 7.00 11.90 -1.89
N SER A 182 8.29 11.58 -1.99
CA SER A 182 8.87 10.35 -1.49
C SER A 182 9.34 10.57 -0.05
N GLY A 183 8.67 9.92 0.91
CA GLY A 183 9.10 9.95 2.31
C GLY A 183 10.19 8.93 2.61
N SER A 184 10.59 8.89 3.88
CA SER A 184 11.57 7.94 4.38
C SER A 184 11.28 6.48 4.01
N ARG A 185 12.34 5.68 3.81
CA ARG A 185 12.33 4.24 3.52
C ARG A 185 11.74 3.35 4.63
N TYR A 186 11.67 3.83 5.86
CA TYR A 186 11.24 3.04 7.02
C TYR A 186 9.73 2.78 7.06
N ASN A 187 9.33 1.86 7.92
CA ASN A 187 7.94 1.42 8.15
C ASN A 187 7.24 0.82 6.93
N PHE A 188 7.98 0.36 5.92
CA PHE A 188 7.42 -0.37 4.79
C PHE A 188 8.44 -1.38 4.26
N ALA A 189 7.96 -2.58 3.92
CA ALA A 189 8.73 -3.53 3.14
C ALA A 189 7.80 -4.31 2.21
N VAL A 190 8.21 -4.43 0.95
CA VAL A 190 7.61 -5.36 0.00
C VAL A 190 7.98 -6.78 0.40
N ILE A 191 7.03 -7.69 0.52
CA ILE A 191 7.33 -9.07 0.94
C ILE A 191 7.15 -10.06 -0.22
N ARG A 192 8.27 -10.53 -0.78
CA ARG A 192 8.30 -11.43 -1.92
C ARG A 192 8.29 -12.90 -1.46
N ARG A 193 7.17 -13.60 -1.69
CA ARG A 193 6.91 -14.96 -1.17
C ARG A 193 6.81 -16.07 -2.23
N ASN A 194 6.74 -15.70 -3.52
CA ASN A 194 6.86 -16.58 -4.70
C ASN A 194 6.69 -15.69 -5.95
N GLU A 195 7.59 -15.73 -6.92
CA GLU A 195 7.53 -14.85 -8.11
C GLU A 195 6.21 -14.96 -8.90
N LYS A 196 5.56 -16.14 -8.91
CA LYS A 196 4.41 -16.41 -9.79
C LYS A 196 3.08 -15.77 -9.35
N HIS A 197 2.94 -15.40 -8.08
CA HIS A 197 1.68 -14.92 -7.50
C HIS A 197 1.77 -13.50 -6.95
N HIS A 198 2.87 -12.81 -7.23
CA HIS A 198 3.10 -11.43 -6.83
C HIS A 198 2.65 -10.46 -7.92
N THR A 199 2.11 -9.32 -7.50
CA THR A 199 1.70 -8.26 -8.45
C THR A 199 2.90 -7.72 -9.21
N TRP A 200 4.06 -7.65 -8.57
CA TRP A 200 5.32 -7.20 -9.14
C TRP A 200 6.02 -8.38 -9.82
N GLN A 201 6.36 -8.26 -11.10
CA GLN A 201 6.85 -9.39 -11.92
C GLN A 201 8.37 -9.34 -12.14
N GLU A 202 9.05 -8.37 -11.56
CA GLU A 202 10.51 -8.30 -11.52
C GLU A 202 11.05 -9.51 -10.75
N SER A 203 12.13 -10.10 -11.28
CA SER A 203 12.77 -11.25 -10.63
C SER A 203 13.46 -10.86 -9.33
N ASN A 204 13.66 -11.83 -8.44
CA ASN A 204 14.47 -11.61 -7.23
C ASN A 204 15.88 -11.10 -7.59
N ASP A 205 16.46 -11.58 -8.69
CA ASP A 205 17.75 -11.11 -9.22
C ASP A 205 17.75 -9.63 -9.61
N TYR A 206 16.63 -9.08 -10.09
CA TYR A 206 16.51 -7.65 -10.35
C TYR A 206 16.70 -6.86 -9.05
N PHE A 207 15.97 -7.20 -7.98
CA PHE A 207 16.10 -6.49 -6.71
C PHE A 207 17.51 -6.63 -6.14
N ILE A 208 18.10 -7.82 -6.21
CA ILE A 208 19.46 -8.04 -5.73
C ILE A 208 20.50 -7.22 -6.50
N ARG A 209 20.30 -7.03 -7.82
CA ARG A 209 21.23 -6.28 -8.68
C ARG A 209 21.07 -4.78 -8.53
N GLU A 210 19.84 -4.28 -8.51
CA GLU A 210 19.55 -2.84 -8.46
C GLU A 210 19.56 -2.28 -7.04
N GLY A 211 19.32 -3.12 -6.03
CA GLY A 211 19.29 -2.76 -4.63
C GLY A 211 20.57 -3.12 -3.87
N THR A 212 20.69 -2.59 -2.66
CA THR A 212 21.77 -2.91 -1.72
C THR A 212 21.31 -3.98 -0.73
N PRO A 213 21.91 -5.18 -0.70
CA PRO A 213 21.63 -6.17 0.34
C PRO A 213 22.00 -5.63 1.73
N ILE A 214 21.04 -5.65 2.66
CA ILE A 214 21.24 -5.12 4.02
C ILE A 214 21.53 -6.23 5.03
N THR A 215 20.78 -7.33 4.99
CA THR A 215 20.95 -8.45 5.91
C THR A 215 20.38 -9.75 5.37
N TYR A 216 20.91 -10.87 5.86
CA TYR A 216 20.37 -12.22 5.70
C TYR A 216 19.80 -12.64 7.06
N ALA A 217 18.54 -12.29 7.32
CA ALA A 217 17.91 -12.55 8.60
C ALA A 217 16.42 -12.81 8.44
N LYS A 218 15.89 -13.68 9.31
CA LYS A 218 14.44 -13.85 9.46
C LYS A 218 13.77 -12.59 10.02
N ASP A 219 14.47 -11.86 10.89
CA ASP A 219 13.94 -10.67 11.55
C ASP A 219 14.33 -9.39 10.81
N PHE A 220 13.73 -9.18 9.63
CA PHE A 220 13.91 -7.96 8.84
C PHE A 220 13.26 -6.73 9.49
N LYS A 221 12.27 -6.93 10.37
CA LYS A 221 11.46 -5.87 10.97
C LYS A 221 12.32 -4.93 11.81
N THR A 222 13.32 -5.44 12.51
CA THR A 222 14.27 -4.61 13.29
C THR A 222 15.02 -3.57 12.44
N VAL A 223 15.20 -3.81 11.14
CA VAL A 223 15.81 -2.86 10.21
C VAL A 223 14.76 -1.90 9.66
N VAL A 224 13.60 -2.43 9.24
CA VAL A 224 12.52 -1.64 8.63
C VAL A 224 11.87 -0.67 9.62
N LEU A 225 11.93 -0.97 10.92
CA LEU A 225 11.28 -0.19 11.98
C LEU A 225 12.19 0.83 12.70
N LYS A 226 13.44 1.00 12.25
CA LYS A 226 14.34 2.04 12.79
C LYS A 226 13.80 3.45 12.54
#